data_AF-A0A382CJE1-F1
#
_entry.id   AF-A0A382CJE1-F1
#
_cell.length_a   1.000
_cell.length_b   1.000
_cell.length_c   1.000
_cell.angle_alpha   90.00
_cell.angle_beta   90.00
_cell.angle_gamma   90.00
#
_symmetry.space_group_name_H-M   'P 1'
#
loop_
_entity.id
_entity.type
_entity.pdbx_description
1 polymer ?
#
loop_
_entity_poly.entity_id
_entity_poly.type
_entity_poly.pdbx_seq_one_letter_code
_entity_poly.pdbx_strand_id
1 'polypeptide(L)'
;MVDGFRLCVYRSNRHIEAQIINDRDGKTIVSASSNNQSLKKNIESAKSKIMCAEIVGHALAERAKESEITNVVFDRNGFPFHGRVKSLADGARKGGLVF
;
A
#
# COMPACT_ATOMS: atom_id res chain seq x y z
N MET A 1 17.36 9.85 -9.34
CA MET A 1 16.95 8.51 -9.79
C MET A 1 15.99 7.98 -8.76
N VAL A 2 14.79 7.54 -9.13
CA VAL A 2 13.91 6.81 -8.21
C VAL A 2 14.55 5.44 -8.02
N ASP A 3 14.71 4.99 -6.78
CA ASP A 3 15.54 3.83 -6.37
C ASP A 3 15.06 2.45 -6.87
N GLY A 4 14.26 2.39 -7.94
CA GLY A 4 13.73 1.14 -8.50
C GLY A 4 12.67 0.48 -7.63
N PHE A 5 12.17 1.16 -6.61
CA PHE A 5 11.08 0.67 -5.77
C PHE A 5 9.73 0.99 -6.39
N ARG A 6 8.89 -0.03 -6.54
CA ARG A 6 7.54 0.05 -7.09
C ARG A 6 6.53 -0.37 -6.04
N LEU A 7 5.58 0.50 -5.73
CA LEU A 7 4.42 0.19 -4.90
C LEU A 7 3.33 -0.41 -5.80
N CYS A 8 3.20 -1.73 -5.79
CA CYS A 8 2.18 -2.45 -6.53
C CYS A 8 0.92 -2.65 -5.68
N VAL A 9 -0.24 -2.29 -6.22
CA VAL A 9 -1.55 -2.51 -5.59
C VAL A 9 -2.22 -3.77 -6.15
N TYR A 10 -2.78 -4.58 -5.26
CA TYR A 10 -3.68 -5.67 -5.64
C TYR A 10 -5.01 -5.54 -4.91
N ARG A 11 -6.11 -5.67 -5.65
CA ARG A 11 -7.47 -5.55 -5.11
C ARG A 11 -8.33 -6.71 -5.58
N SER A 12 -8.84 -7.48 -4.63
CA SER A 12 -9.88 -8.49 -4.87
C SER A 12 -11.26 -7.98 -4.46
N ASN A 13 -12.28 -8.83 -4.64
CA ASN A 13 -13.64 -8.57 -4.19
C ASN A 13 -13.73 -8.36 -2.67
N ARG A 14 -12.88 -9.07 -1.90
CA ARG A 14 -12.89 -9.06 -0.43
C ARG A 14 -11.78 -8.19 0.16
N HIS A 15 -10.56 -8.32 -0.34
CA HIS A 15 -9.36 -7.75 0.28
C HIS A 15 -8.69 -6.71 -0.62
N ILE A 16 -7.82 -5.90 -0.03
CA ILE A 16 -6.87 -5.04 -0.73
C ILE A 16 -5.50 -5.19 -0.09
N GLU A 17 -4.49 -5.17 -0.93
CA GLU A 17 -3.10 -5.44 -0.59
C GLU A 17 -2.20 -4.49 -1.37
N ALA A 18 -1.05 -4.19 -0.79
CA ALA A 18 0.00 -3.45 -1.44
C ALA A 18 1.38 -3.99 -1.05
N GLN A 19 2.31 -3.88 -1.98
CA GLN A 19 3.69 -4.35 -1.82
C GLN A 19 4.64 -3.32 -2.39
N ILE A 20 5.76 -3.09 -1.72
CA ILE A 20 6.89 -2.36 -2.31
C ILE A 20 7.90 -3.39 -2.78
N ILE A 21 8.17 -3.37 -4.08
CA ILE A 21 9.02 -4.32 -4.79
C ILE A 21 10.25 -3.56 -5.28
N ASN A 22 11.44 -4.10 -5.05
CA ASN A 22 12.64 -3.66 -5.74
C ASN A 22 12.66 -4.32 -7.11
N ASP A 23 12.43 -3.55 -8.17
CA ASP A 23 12.35 -4.06 -9.54
C ASP A 23 13.71 -4.51 -10.09
N ARG A 24 14.84 -4.12 -9.46
CA ARG A 24 16.18 -4.63 -9.85
C ARG A 24 16.39 -6.06 -9.37
N ASP A 25 15.99 -6.33 -8.13
CA ASP A 25 16.20 -7.64 -7.49
C ASP A 25 14.99 -8.57 -7.61
N GLY A 26 13.84 -8.05 -8.07
CA GLY A 26 12.57 -8.78 -8.12
C GLY A 26 12.03 -9.17 -6.74
N LYS A 27 12.44 -8.48 -5.68
CA LYS A 27 12.12 -8.83 -4.29
C LYS A 27 11.14 -7.85 -3.66
N THR A 28 10.14 -8.37 -2.98
CA THR A 28 9.27 -7.59 -2.10
C THR A 28 10.01 -7.23 -0.83
N ILE A 29 10.14 -5.93 -0.55
CA ILE A 29 10.81 -5.43 0.65
C ILE A 29 9.81 -5.30 1.79
N VAL A 30 8.66 -4.69 1.52
CA VAL A 30 7.57 -4.55 2.49
C VAL A 30 6.22 -4.85 1.85
N SER A 31 5.29 -5.33 2.66
CA SER A 31 3.92 -5.60 2.22
C SER A 31 2.90 -5.27 3.31
N ALA A 32 1.68 -4.94 2.91
CA ALA A 32 0.55 -4.74 3.79
C ALA A 32 -0.74 -5.26 3.11
N SER A 33 -1.57 -5.98 3.86
CA SER A 33 -2.86 -6.49 3.40
C SER A 33 -3.94 -6.21 4.44
N SER A 34 -5.16 -5.98 3.98
CA SER A 34 -6.35 -5.96 4.83
C SER A 34 -6.58 -7.27 5.60
N ASN A 35 -5.90 -8.37 5.23
CA ASN A 35 -5.93 -9.64 5.94
C ASN A 35 -4.78 -9.80 6.96
N ASN A 36 -3.90 -8.82 7.12
CA ASN A 36 -2.82 -8.90 8.11
C ASN A 36 -3.38 -8.90 9.53
N GLN A 37 -2.96 -9.86 10.34
CA GLN A 37 -3.39 -9.99 11.73
C GLN A 37 -3.10 -8.73 12.56
N SER A 38 -1.97 -8.05 12.29
CA SER A 38 -1.60 -6.80 12.95
C SER A 38 -2.56 -5.64 12.64
N LEU A 39 -3.29 -5.69 11.52
CA LEU A 39 -4.23 -4.65 11.11
C LEU A 39 -5.68 -5.03 11.39
N LYS A 40 -5.95 -6.27 11.82
CA LYS A 40 -7.30 -6.84 11.94
C LYS A 40 -8.27 -5.94 12.71
N LYS A 41 -7.88 -5.45 13.89
CA LYS A 41 -8.70 -4.55 14.72
C LYS A 41 -9.04 -3.23 14.00
N ASN A 42 -8.08 -2.66 13.28
CA ASN A 42 -8.27 -1.40 12.54
C ASN A 42 -9.15 -1.62 11.30
N ILE A 43 -9.02 -2.78 10.66
CA ILE A 43 -9.82 -3.15 9.50
C ILE A 43 -11.27 -3.46 9.90
N GLU A 44 -11.49 -4.15 11.02
CA GLU A 44 -12.83 -4.45 11.55
C GLU A 44 -13.58 -3.19 12.01
N SER A 45 -12.88 -2.17 12.48
CA SER A 45 -13.48 -0.88 12.87
C SER A 45 -13.71 0.07 11.69
N ALA A 46 -13.18 -0.24 10.50
CA ALA A 46 -13.36 0.60 9.33
C ALA A 46 -14.80 0.51 8.78
N LYS A 47 -15.47 1.66 8.64
CA LYS A 47 -16.88 1.68 8.20
C LYS A 47 -17.08 1.37 6.70
N SER A 48 -16.01 1.24 5.92
CA SER A 48 -16.08 0.97 4.48
C SER A 48 -14.81 0.35 3.93
N LYS A 49 -14.93 -0.35 2.78
CA LYS A 49 -13.78 -0.89 2.03
C LYS A 49 -12.82 0.19 1.54
N ILE A 50 -13.27 1.45 1.44
CA ILE A 50 -12.42 2.59 1.09
C ILE A 50 -11.54 2.93 2.30
N MET A 51 -12.10 3.06 3.50
CA MET A 51 -11.30 3.27 4.72
C MET A 51 -10.34 2.13 5.00
N CYS A 52 -10.72 0.87 4.75
CA CYS A 52 -9.78 -0.26 4.82
C CYS A 52 -8.56 -0.06 3.91
N ALA A 53 -8.76 0.49 2.71
CA ALA A 53 -7.69 0.73 1.76
C ALA A 53 -6.72 1.83 2.23
N GLU A 54 -7.26 2.91 2.80
CA GLU A 54 -6.46 3.97 3.42
C GLU A 54 -5.59 3.43 4.56
N ILE A 55 -6.17 2.61 5.45
CA ILE A 55 -5.43 1.97 6.56
C ILE A 55 -4.29 1.09 6.04
N VAL A 56 -4.55 0.28 5.00
CA VAL A 56 -3.50 -0.56 4.38
C VAL A 56 -2.40 0.31 3.77
N GLY A 57 -2.75 1.40 3.09
CA GLY A 57 -1.77 2.34 2.52
C GLY A 57 -0.90 3.00 3.59
N HIS A 58 -1.51 3.47 4.67
CA HIS A 58 -0.79 4.05 5.80
C HIS A 58 0.18 3.05 6.45
N ALA A 59 -0.32 1.84 6.75
CA ALA A 59 0.48 0.78 7.35
C ALA A 59 1.65 0.34 6.46
N LEU A 60 1.48 0.35 5.13
CA LEU A 60 2.58 0.08 4.20
C LEU A 60 3.66 1.16 4.29
N ALA A 61 3.26 2.43 4.35
CA ALA A 61 4.19 3.55 4.43
C ALA A 61 4.98 3.57 5.75
N GLU A 62 4.35 3.21 6.87
CA GLU A 62 5.04 3.05 8.16
C GLU A 62 6.13 1.97 8.06
N ARG A 63 5.80 0.80 7.51
CA ARG A 63 6.78 -0.28 7.28
C ARG A 63 7.88 0.11 6.31
N ALA A 64 7.53 0.88 5.28
CA ALA A 64 8.49 1.36 4.30
C ALA A 64 9.53 2.29 4.95
N LYS A 65 9.09 3.18 5.85
CA LYS A 65 9.98 4.05 6.63
C LYS A 65 10.94 3.27 7.52
N GLU A 66 10.48 2.19 8.15
CA GLU A 66 11.35 1.28 8.92
C GLU A 66 12.42 0.61 8.05
N SER A 67 12.15 0.47 6.74
CA SER A 67 13.10 -0.04 5.73
C SER A 67 13.83 1.08 4.97
N GLU A 68 13.78 2.32 5.46
CA GLU A 68 14.40 3.51 4.85
C GLU A 68 13.92 3.82 3.41
N ILE A 69 12.73 3.33 3.03
CA ILE A 69 12.11 3.58 1.73
C ILE A 69 11.14 4.75 1.84
N THR A 70 11.37 5.78 1.03
CA THR A 70 10.53 6.98 0.95
C THR A 70 10.01 7.25 -0.46
N ASN A 71 10.85 7.10 -1.48
CA ASN A 71 10.50 7.33 -2.87
C ASN A 71 10.14 6.01 -3.56
N VAL A 72 8.97 5.96 -4.18
CA VAL A 72 8.50 4.79 -4.95
C VAL A 72 7.83 5.22 -6.24
N VAL A 73 7.60 4.28 -7.16
CA VAL A 73 6.70 4.46 -8.29
C VAL A 73 5.37 3.77 -7.95
N PHE A 74 4.25 4.49 -8.07
CA PHE A 74 2.94 3.91 -7.81
C PHE A 74 2.43 3.10 -9.00
N ASP A 75 2.32 1.80 -8.81
CA ASP A 75 1.77 0.86 -9.76
C ASP A 75 0.38 0.40 -9.34
N ARG A 76 -0.60 0.88 -10.11
CA ARG A 76 -2.01 0.56 -9.95
C ARG A 76 -2.41 -0.79 -10.56
N ASN A 77 -1.47 -1.54 -11.14
CA ASN A 77 -1.64 -2.94 -11.56
C ASN A 77 -2.90 -3.18 -12.42
N GLY A 78 -3.10 -2.32 -13.42
CA GLY A 78 -4.27 -2.38 -14.31
C GLY A 78 -5.59 -1.89 -13.73
N PHE A 79 -5.69 -1.61 -12.43
CA PHE A 79 -6.91 -1.07 -11.83
C PHE A 79 -7.09 0.43 -12.14
N PRO A 80 -8.34 0.91 -12.32
CA PRO A 80 -8.62 2.34 -12.41
C PRO A 80 -8.16 3.07 -11.14
N PHE A 81 -7.54 4.25 -11.31
CA PHE A 81 -7.16 5.11 -10.20
C PHE A 81 -8.38 5.81 -9.61
N HIS A 82 -9.16 5.07 -8.83
CA HIS A 82 -10.38 5.54 -8.21
C HIS A 82 -10.71 4.73 -6.94
N GLY A 83 -11.68 5.19 -6.16
CA GLY A 83 -12.22 4.49 -4.98
C GLY A 83 -11.11 3.94 -4.07
N ARG A 84 -11.10 2.62 -3.90
CA ARG A 84 -10.14 1.90 -3.03
C ARG A 84 -8.67 2.09 -3.45
N VAL A 85 -8.36 2.14 -4.74
CA VAL A 85 -6.97 2.29 -5.22
C VAL A 85 -6.46 3.70 -4.92
N LYS A 86 -7.29 4.70 -5.22
CA LYS A 86 -6.99 6.10 -4.87
C LYS A 86 -6.83 6.26 -3.35
N SER A 87 -7.74 5.69 -2.56
CA SER A 87 -7.70 5.80 -1.11
C SER A 87 -6.47 5.12 -0.48
N LEU A 88 -6.00 4.00 -1.05
CA LEU A 88 -4.73 3.39 -0.65
C LEU A 88 -3.54 4.31 -0.96
N ALA A 89 -3.50 4.90 -2.15
CA ALA A 89 -2.48 5.87 -2.53
C ALA A 89 -2.47 7.08 -1.59
N ASP A 90 -3.63 7.62 -1.27
CA ASP A 90 -3.77 8.75 -0.35
C ASP A 90 -3.29 8.39 1.07
N GLY A 91 -3.62 7.19 1.56
CA GLY A 91 -3.12 6.67 2.84
C GLY A 91 -1.59 6.51 2.85
N ALA A 92 -1.01 5.97 1.78
CA ALA A 92 0.43 5.83 1.63
C ALA A 92 1.16 7.18 1.59
N ARG A 93 0.59 8.19 0.89
CA ARG A 93 1.12 9.56 0.88
C ARG A 93 1.06 10.23 2.24
N LYS A 94 -0.06 10.11 2.96
CA LYS A 94 -0.18 10.59 4.35
C LYS A 94 0.85 9.94 5.27
N GLY A 95 1.13 8.66 5.03
CA GLY A 95 2.17 7.91 5.73
C GLY A 95 3.60 8.30 5.33
N GLY A 96 3.80 9.22 4.38
CA GLY A 96 5.10 9.83 4.03
C GLY A 96 5.81 9.20 2.84
N LEU A 97 5.17 8.29 2.10
CA LEU A 97 5.69 7.84 0.81
C LEU A 97 5.50 8.93 -0.26
N VAL A 98 6.48 9.07 -1.14
CA VAL A 98 6.51 10.07 -2.21
C VAL A 98 6.40 9.38 -3.56
N PHE A 99 5.33 9.69 -4.29
CA PHE A 99 4.99 9.20 -5.64
C PHE A 99 3.79 9.93 -6.27
#